data_AF-A0A445EMP2-F1
#
_entry.id   AF-A0A445EMP2-F1
#
_cell.length_a   1.000
_cell.length_b   1.000
_cell.length_c   1.000
_cell.angle_alpha   90.00
_cell.angle_beta   90.00
_cell.angle_gamma   90.00
#
_symmetry.space_group_name_H-M   'P 1'
#
loop_
_entity.id
_entity.type
_entity.pdbx_description
1 polymer ?
#
loop_
_entity_poly.entity_id
_entity_poly.type
_entity_poly.pdbx_seq_one_letter_code
_entity_poly.pdbx_strand_id
1 'polypeptide(L)'
;MIIRNIPTRAEIKEKKKVCRSNLRETLNIVLNWTAEKRAILGYYPIAKEQLTKLVIFPEASPSDTYQFFQYGLIDTILIFNDLKIISEFPAGFIDAVKRFKNMIDNVNPRDISLKFTNSQPIFNEEECLVPAHQVIFMSVFPRNFQPIDQVQDLTIYNHEGRLASTLARVFERTQKITRESHTRINYKSRNTLLVSSKRNEIEEREMRLLVEFESAFYNLSGLLEKLPEGIKRNLCYLIKDREDHKCQLCVSELSEESNNKTESTHMIKEEDNASEGHMMKEEDSTSEASLNIIA
;
A
#
# COMPACT_ATOMS: atom_id res chain seq x y z
N MET A 1 35.62 29.07 9.92
CA MET A 1 35.35 27.80 10.61
C MET A 1 33.84 27.74 10.89
N ILE A 2 33.07 27.07 10.02
CA ILE A 2 31.62 26.93 10.24
C ILE A 2 31.45 25.78 11.22
N ILE A 3 31.19 26.10 12.50
CA ILE A 3 30.78 25.11 13.49
C ILE A 3 29.42 24.59 13.01
N ARG A 4 29.39 23.37 12.45
CA ARG A 4 28.13 22.67 12.20
C ARG A 4 27.52 22.37 13.56
N ASN A 5 26.47 23.10 13.93
CA ASN A 5 25.73 22.82 15.16
C ASN A 5 25.23 21.38 15.13
N ILE A 6 25.63 20.60 16.14
CA ILE A 6 25.12 19.25 16.36
C ILE A 6 23.63 19.40 16.74
N PRO A 7 22.70 18.79 15.99
CA PRO A 7 21.28 18.90 16.30
C PRO A 7 20.98 18.38 17.71
N THR A 8 20.15 19.12 18.44
CA THR A 8 19.62 18.72 19.73
C THR A 8 18.69 17.51 19.59
N ARG A 9 18.50 16.77 20.68
CA ARG A 9 17.55 15.64 20.72
C ARG A 9 16.12 16.05 20.35
N ALA A 10 15.73 17.28 20.69
CA ALA A 10 14.43 17.84 20.34
C ALA A 10 14.31 18.07 18.83
N GLU A 11 15.32 18.68 18.20
CA GLU A 11 15.35 18.89 16.74
C GLU A 11 15.36 17.56 15.97
N ILE A 12 16.07 16.54 16.47
CA ILE A 12 16.06 15.19 15.89
C ILE A 12 14.66 14.59 15.98
N LYS A 13 14.00 14.71 17.15
CA LYS A 13 12.65 14.18 17.35
C LYS A 13 11.63 14.89 16.46
N GLU A 14 11.76 16.20 16.29
CA GLU A 14 10.86 16.98 15.44
C GLU A 14 11.02 16.62 13.96
N LYS A 15 12.26 16.45 13.48
CA LYS A 15 12.51 15.97 12.11
C LYS A 15 11.99 14.56 11.83
N LYS A 16 11.92 13.72 12.86
CA LYS A 16 11.39 12.34 12.77
C LYS A 16 9.88 12.25 12.99
N LYS A 17 9.21 13.36 13.28
CA LYS A 17 7.76 13.38 13.48
C LYS A 17 7.04 13.15 12.16
N VAL A 18 6.02 12.29 12.17
CA VAL A 18 5.15 12.08 11.02
C VAL A 18 4.11 13.21 10.98
N CYS A 19 4.44 14.28 10.27
CA CYS A 19 3.55 15.41 10.00
C CYS A 19 3.64 15.83 8.52
N ARG A 20 2.73 16.72 8.12
CA ARG A 20 2.58 17.15 6.72
C ARG A 20 3.75 18.02 6.26
N SER A 21 4.25 18.90 7.12
CA SER A 21 5.44 19.71 6.84
C SER A 21 6.67 18.85 6.51
N ASN A 22 6.98 17.87 7.37
CA ASN A 22 8.08 16.93 7.17
C ASN A 22 7.88 16.07 5.92
N LEU A 23 6.65 15.60 5.65
CA LEU A 23 6.35 14.86 4.42
C LEU A 23 6.68 15.71 3.18
N ARG A 24 6.30 17.00 3.17
CA ARG A 24 6.59 17.91 2.07
C ARG A 24 8.10 18.09 1.87
N GLU A 25 8.86 18.23 2.95
CA GLU A 25 10.32 18.30 2.88
C GLU A 25 10.93 17.01 2.32
N THR A 26 10.52 15.85 2.81
CA THR A 26 10.95 14.53 2.31
C THR A 26 10.63 14.39 0.83
N LEU A 27 9.42 14.73 0.41
CA LEU A 27 9.00 14.66 -0.99
C LEU A 27 9.79 15.63 -1.88
N ASN A 28 10.06 16.85 -1.43
CA ASN A 28 10.90 17.79 -2.19
C ASN A 28 12.31 17.23 -2.45
N ILE A 29 12.90 16.52 -1.48
CA ILE A 29 14.20 15.87 -1.67
C ILE A 29 14.10 14.75 -2.72
N VAL A 30 13.03 13.94 -2.64
CA VAL A 30 12.79 12.82 -3.56
C VAL A 30 12.50 13.31 -4.99
N LEU A 31 11.68 14.35 -5.15
CA LEU A 31 11.33 14.91 -6.47
C LEU A 31 12.51 15.60 -7.15
N ASN A 32 13.40 16.23 -6.37
CA ASN A 32 14.61 16.87 -6.89
C ASN A 32 15.81 15.90 -6.94
N TRP A 33 15.56 14.59 -6.94
CA TRP A 33 16.60 13.58 -7.03
C TRP A 33 17.25 13.58 -8.44
N THR A 34 18.55 13.30 -8.50
CA THR A 34 19.32 13.20 -9.75
C THR A 34 20.18 11.95 -9.73
N ALA A 35 20.62 11.47 -10.90
CA ALA A 35 21.46 10.27 -11.00
C ALA A 35 22.75 10.38 -10.17
N GLU A 36 23.38 11.57 -10.12
CA GLU A 36 24.55 11.86 -9.30
C GLU A 36 24.28 11.66 -7.79
N LYS A 37 23.07 12.02 -7.33
CA LYS A 37 22.66 11.82 -5.94
C LYS A 37 22.51 10.35 -5.58
N ARG A 38 22.36 9.42 -6.54
CA ARG A 38 22.28 7.98 -6.25
C ARG A 38 23.45 7.48 -5.42
N ALA A 39 24.67 7.79 -5.86
CA ALA A 39 25.90 7.33 -5.23
C ALA A 39 26.07 7.89 -3.81
N ILE A 40 25.41 9.01 -3.52
CA ILE A 40 25.49 9.72 -2.25
C ILE A 40 24.37 9.29 -1.29
N LEU A 41 23.15 9.10 -1.81
CA LEU A 41 21.95 8.90 -1.01
C LEU A 41 21.58 7.43 -0.81
N GLY A 42 22.07 6.52 -1.65
CA GLY A 42 21.78 5.09 -1.54
C GLY A 42 20.33 4.71 -1.87
N TYR A 43 19.60 5.56 -2.60
CA TYR A 43 18.27 5.25 -3.11
C TYR A 43 18.01 5.98 -4.42
N TYR A 44 16.95 5.56 -5.12
CA TYR A 44 16.40 6.31 -6.25
C TYR A 44 14.88 6.18 -6.35
N PRO A 45 14.20 7.19 -6.93
CA PRO A 45 12.77 7.18 -7.12
C PRO A 45 12.34 6.44 -8.39
N ILE A 46 11.16 5.84 -8.32
CA ILE A 46 10.45 5.19 -9.42
C ILE A 46 9.01 5.69 -9.44
N ALA A 47 8.44 5.85 -10.64
CA ALA A 47 7.03 5.95 -10.86
C ALA A 47 6.45 4.54 -10.95
N LYS A 48 5.59 4.19 -10.00
CA LYS A 48 4.89 2.91 -9.97
C LYS A 48 3.43 3.14 -9.67
N GLU A 49 2.57 2.66 -10.57
CA GLU A 49 1.11 2.87 -10.51
C GLU A 49 0.75 4.34 -10.32
N GLN A 50 1.45 5.22 -11.05
CA GLN A 50 1.30 6.68 -10.98
C GLN A 50 1.60 7.24 -9.58
N LEU A 51 2.48 6.59 -8.81
CA LEU A 51 2.97 7.10 -7.53
C LEU A 51 4.49 7.14 -7.54
N THR A 52 5.04 8.16 -6.89
CA THR A 52 6.47 8.19 -6.56
C THR A 52 6.75 7.17 -5.45
N LYS A 53 7.57 6.18 -5.75
CA LYS A 53 8.10 5.18 -4.81
C LYS A 53 9.62 5.13 -4.86
N LEU A 54 10.24 4.44 -3.92
CA LEU A 54 11.69 4.42 -3.76
C LEU A 54 12.22 2.99 -3.75
N VAL A 55 13.31 2.77 -4.47
CA VAL A 55 14.17 1.60 -4.23
C VAL A 55 15.35 2.03 -3.38
N ILE A 56 15.50 1.35 -2.24
CA ILE A 56 16.50 1.66 -1.20
C ILE A 56 17.61 0.60 -1.24
N PHE A 57 18.86 1.06 -1.25
CA PHE A 57 20.06 0.24 -1.18
C PHE A 57 20.66 0.24 0.22
N PRO A 58 21.54 -0.73 0.56
CA PRO A 58 22.14 -0.82 1.89
C PRO A 58 22.92 0.43 2.33
N GLU A 59 23.40 1.24 1.38
CA GLU A 59 24.16 2.46 1.65
C GLU A 59 23.29 3.65 2.09
N ALA A 60 21.96 3.55 1.97
CA ALA A 60 21.08 4.63 2.39
C ALA A 60 21.08 4.84 3.91
N SER A 61 20.68 6.05 4.31
CA SER A 61 20.51 6.41 5.71
C SER A 61 19.40 5.55 6.36
N PRO A 62 19.66 4.89 7.51
CA PRO A 62 18.62 4.18 8.25
C PRO A 62 17.47 5.10 8.70
N SER A 63 17.80 6.35 9.05
CA SER A 63 16.82 7.37 9.42
C SER A 63 15.92 7.75 8.26
N ASP A 64 16.50 7.98 7.08
CA ASP A 64 15.73 8.34 5.88
C ASP A 64 14.87 7.15 5.44
N THR A 65 15.44 5.95 5.48
CA THR A 65 14.72 4.70 5.18
C THR A 65 13.52 4.52 6.09
N TYR A 66 13.67 4.76 7.40
CA TYR A 66 12.55 4.68 8.32
C TYR A 66 11.51 5.79 8.09
N GLN A 67 11.95 7.00 7.74
CA GLN A 67 11.03 8.08 7.37
C GLN A 67 10.23 7.75 6.09
N PHE A 68 10.89 7.20 5.07
CA PHE A 68 10.22 6.72 3.84
C PHE A 68 9.24 5.59 4.14
N PHE A 69 9.57 4.71 5.08
CA PHE A 69 8.66 3.68 5.56
C PHE A 69 7.42 4.30 6.20
N GLN A 70 7.56 5.28 7.10
CA GLN A 70 6.44 5.95 7.74
C GLN A 70 5.53 6.68 6.74
N TYR A 71 6.11 7.22 5.67
CA TYR A 71 5.38 7.92 4.60
C TYR A 71 4.88 7.01 3.47
N GLY A 72 5.12 5.71 3.53
CA GLY A 72 4.66 4.77 2.50
C GLY A 72 5.29 5.03 1.13
N LEU A 73 6.54 5.50 1.10
CA LEU A 73 7.27 5.84 -0.13
C LEU A 73 8.10 4.67 -0.65
N ILE A 74 8.30 3.62 0.13
CA ILE A 74 9.17 2.51 -0.26
C ILE A 74 8.45 1.59 -1.25
N ASP A 75 9.11 1.25 -2.36
CA ASP A 75 8.76 0.08 -3.18
C ASP A 75 9.55 -1.14 -2.71
N THR A 76 10.88 -0.99 -2.60
CA THR A 76 11.77 -2.11 -2.26
C THR A 76 12.93 -1.64 -1.38
N ILE A 77 13.27 -2.43 -0.35
CA ILE A 77 14.55 -2.31 0.36
C ILE A 77 15.41 -3.52 0.00
N LEU A 78 16.65 -3.27 -0.42
CA LEU A 78 17.66 -4.29 -0.63
C LEU A 78 18.52 -4.44 0.63
N ILE A 79 18.72 -5.68 1.07
CA ILE A 79 19.48 -6.01 2.28
C ILE A 79 20.54 -7.05 1.90
N PHE A 80 21.81 -6.65 1.98
CA PHE A 80 22.93 -7.50 1.59
C PHE A 80 23.63 -8.11 2.81
N ASN A 81 24.62 -7.40 3.36
CA ASN A 81 25.53 -7.93 4.38
C ASN A 81 24.98 -7.81 5.81
N ASP A 82 24.35 -6.69 6.15
CA ASP A 82 23.85 -6.42 7.49
C ASP A 82 22.47 -5.76 7.46
N LEU A 83 21.87 -5.60 8.66
CA LEU A 83 20.53 -5.05 8.84
C LEU A 83 20.54 -3.57 9.26
N LYS A 84 21.66 -2.85 9.09
CA LYS A 84 21.77 -1.45 9.53
C LYS A 84 20.72 -0.57 8.85
N ILE A 85 20.42 -0.82 7.58
CA ILE A 85 19.46 -0.04 6.79
C ILE A 85 18.05 -0.01 7.41
N ILE A 86 17.70 -1.03 8.21
CA ILE A 86 16.42 -1.11 8.94
C ILE A 86 16.60 -0.93 10.46
N SER A 87 17.74 -0.46 10.96
CA SER A 87 18.02 -0.42 12.40
C SER A 87 17.08 0.48 13.22
N GLU A 88 16.39 1.41 12.56
CA GLU A 88 15.40 2.30 13.19
C GLU A 88 13.96 1.77 13.14
N PHE A 89 13.73 0.61 12.51
CA PHE A 89 12.40 -0.01 12.43
C PHE A 89 11.97 -0.59 13.78
N PRO A 90 10.68 -0.93 13.97
CA PRO A 90 10.23 -1.59 15.19
C PRO A 90 11.02 -2.87 15.48
N ALA A 91 11.38 -3.12 16.75
CA ALA A 91 12.22 -4.25 17.13
C ALA A 91 11.67 -5.61 16.63
N GLY A 92 10.36 -5.84 16.76
CA GLY A 92 9.73 -7.07 16.26
C GLY A 92 9.82 -7.24 14.73
N PHE A 93 9.86 -6.14 13.98
CA PHE A 93 10.11 -6.15 12.54
C PHE A 93 11.56 -6.55 12.23
N ILE A 94 12.53 -5.91 12.91
CA ILE A 94 13.96 -6.20 12.75
C ILE A 94 14.23 -7.68 13.08
N ASP A 95 13.67 -8.18 14.18
CA ASP A 95 13.84 -9.57 14.60
C ASP A 95 13.26 -10.55 13.58
N ALA A 96 12.13 -10.21 12.97
CA ALA A 96 11.52 -11.01 11.91
C ALA A 96 12.42 -11.09 10.67
N VAL A 97 12.96 -9.97 10.22
CA VAL A 97 13.90 -9.92 9.08
C VAL A 97 15.20 -10.68 9.42
N LYS A 98 15.73 -10.51 10.63
CA LYS A 98 16.92 -11.20 11.11
C LYS A 98 16.75 -12.72 11.12
N ARG A 99 15.62 -13.23 11.63
CA ARG A 99 15.32 -14.67 11.62
C ARG A 99 15.30 -15.23 10.20
N PHE A 100 14.70 -14.51 9.25
CA PHE A 100 14.66 -14.93 7.85
C PHE A 100 16.05 -14.89 7.22
N LYS A 101 16.82 -13.82 7.40
CA LYS A 101 18.18 -13.71 6.88
C LYS A 101 19.08 -14.83 7.39
N ASN A 102 19.05 -15.12 8.69
CA ASN A 102 19.80 -16.22 9.29
C ASN A 102 19.39 -17.59 8.71
N MET A 103 18.10 -17.82 8.47
CA MET A 103 17.62 -19.05 7.84
C MET A 103 18.18 -19.22 6.41
N ILE A 104 18.23 -18.14 5.63
CA ILE A 104 18.81 -18.15 4.28
C ILE A 104 20.32 -18.37 4.34
N ASP A 105 21.02 -17.64 5.22
CA ASP A 105 22.47 -17.68 5.33
C ASP A 105 23.01 -19.03 5.80
N ASN A 106 22.25 -19.75 6.63
CA ASN A 106 22.60 -21.12 7.04
C ASN A 106 22.58 -22.12 5.89
N VAL A 107 21.86 -21.83 4.79
CA VAL A 107 21.79 -22.70 3.61
C VAL A 107 22.79 -22.24 2.56
N ASN A 108 22.71 -20.97 2.17
CA ASN A 108 23.62 -20.32 1.25
C ASN A 108 23.48 -18.80 1.43
N PRO A 109 24.52 -18.11 1.92
CA PRO A 109 24.51 -16.66 2.11
C PRO A 109 24.01 -15.93 0.87
N ARG A 110 22.85 -15.29 1.01
CA ARG A 110 22.21 -14.55 -0.07
C ARG A 110 21.61 -13.25 0.42
N ASP A 111 21.63 -12.31 -0.49
CA ASP A 111 20.97 -11.02 -0.35
C ASP A 111 19.45 -11.24 -0.31
N ILE A 112 18.75 -10.41 0.46
CA ILE A 112 17.30 -10.44 0.55
C ILE A 112 16.72 -9.09 0.14
N SER A 113 15.45 -9.11 -0.25
CA SER A 113 14.70 -7.90 -0.54
C SER A 113 13.40 -7.89 0.26
N LEU A 114 12.98 -6.68 0.64
CA LEU A 114 11.67 -6.40 1.23
C LEU A 114 10.88 -5.60 0.20
N LYS A 115 9.84 -6.20 -0.38
CA LYS A 115 8.98 -5.57 -1.39
C LYS A 115 7.67 -5.11 -0.77
N PHE A 116 7.33 -3.85 -0.96
CA PHE A 116 6.25 -3.17 -0.27
C PHE A 116 5.03 -3.00 -1.17
N THR A 117 3.85 -3.23 -0.58
CA THR A 117 2.57 -2.67 -1.04
C THR A 117 2.07 -1.79 0.09
N ASN A 118 2.05 -0.48 -0.10
CA ASN A 118 1.78 0.47 0.97
C ASN A 118 0.92 1.65 0.52
N SER A 119 0.10 2.12 1.46
CA SER A 119 -0.64 3.37 1.35
C SER A 119 0.22 4.55 1.78
N GLN A 120 -0.23 5.75 1.44
CA GLN A 120 0.31 6.98 2.05
C GLN A 120 -0.40 7.26 3.38
N PRO A 121 0.26 7.93 4.34
CA PRO A 121 -0.42 8.41 5.53
C PRO A 121 -1.42 9.52 5.19
N ILE A 122 -2.48 9.60 5.98
CA ILE A 122 -3.55 10.59 5.83
C ILE A 122 -3.47 11.55 7.01
N PHE A 123 -3.50 12.84 6.71
CA PHE A 123 -3.32 13.92 7.67
C PHE A 123 -4.60 14.76 7.81
N ASN A 124 -4.81 15.30 9.01
CA ASN A 124 -5.65 16.46 9.25
C ASN A 124 -4.73 17.64 9.53
N GLU A 125 -4.68 18.60 8.61
CA GLU A 125 -3.69 19.69 8.63
C GLU A 125 -2.26 19.15 8.81
N GLU A 126 -1.70 19.18 10.02
CA GLU A 126 -0.37 18.66 10.37
C GLU A 126 -0.37 17.31 11.09
N GLU A 127 -1.48 16.90 11.71
CA GLU A 127 -1.55 15.65 12.48
C GLU A 127 -1.78 14.45 11.57
N CYS A 128 -1.00 13.38 11.75
CA CYS A 128 -1.24 12.11 11.08
C CYS A 128 -2.45 11.40 11.72
N LEU A 129 -3.58 11.36 11.00
CA LEU A 129 -4.78 10.65 11.41
C LEU A 129 -4.64 9.14 11.23
N VAL A 130 -4.16 8.74 10.04
CA VAL A 130 -4.03 7.34 9.65
C VAL A 130 -2.61 7.12 9.13
N PRO A 131 -1.80 6.26 9.76
CA PRO A 131 -0.47 5.97 9.26
C PRO A 131 -0.54 5.16 7.96
N ALA A 132 0.56 5.14 7.20
CA ALA A 132 0.70 4.26 6.05
C ALA A 132 0.42 2.79 6.43
N HIS A 133 -0.53 2.15 5.75
CA HIS A 133 -0.80 0.72 5.89
C HIS A 133 0.05 -0.05 4.89
N GLN A 134 0.63 -1.19 5.29
CA GLN A 134 1.67 -1.84 4.50
C GLN A 134 1.60 -3.37 4.61
N VAL A 135 1.73 -4.03 3.46
CA VAL A 135 2.03 -5.47 3.35
C VAL A 135 3.37 -5.61 2.67
N ILE A 136 4.28 -6.33 3.32
CA ILE A 136 5.68 -6.40 2.95
C ILE A 136 6.04 -7.85 2.69
N PHE A 137 6.53 -8.13 1.49
CA PHE A 137 6.97 -9.46 1.10
C PHE A 137 8.49 -9.54 1.18
N MET A 138 8.98 -10.45 2.00
CA MET A 138 10.40 -10.73 2.16
C MET A 138 10.79 -11.96 1.35
N SER A 139 11.82 -11.81 0.50
CA SER A 139 12.29 -12.84 -0.41
C SER A 139 13.81 -12.81 -0.58
N VAL A 140 14.37 -13.89 -1.11
CA VAL A 140 15.75 -13.88 -1.64
C VAL A 140 15.81 -12.90 -2.82
N PHE A 141 16.81 -12.04 -2.84
CA PHE A 141 17.01 -11.08 -3.90
C PHE A 141 17.61 -11.79 -5.13
N PRO A 142 16.94 -11.74 -6.30
CA PRO A 142 17.36 -12.52 -7.48
C PRO A 142 18.60 -11.94 -8.20
N ARG A 143 19.21 -10.86 -7.68
CA ARG A 143 20.37 -10.13 -8.27
C ARG A 143 20.13 -9.53 -9.66
N ASN A 144 18.96 -9.72 -10.24
CA ASN A 144 18.53 -9.04 -11.46
C ASN A 144 17.83 -7.75 -11.09
N PHE A 145 18.55 -6.64 -11.27
CA PHE A 145 18.02 -5.32 -11.01
C PHE A 145 18.55 -4.35 -12.05
N GLN A 146 17.65 -3.66 -12.75
CA GLN A 146 18.04 -2.66 -13.73
C GLN A 146 18.06 -1.29 -13.06
N PRO A 147 19.25 -0.65 -12.93
CA PRO A 147 19.32 0.72 -12.51
C PRO A 147 18.51 1.60 -13.48
N ILE A 148 17.87 2.63 -12.94
CA ILE A 148 17.27 3.65 -13.77
C ILE A 148 18.35 4.66 -14.14
N ASP A 149 18.53 4.87 -15.44
CA ASP A 149 19.44 5.88 -16.00
C ASP A 149 18.71 7.20 -16.33
N GLN A 150 17.37 7.22 -16.30
CA GLN A 150 16.54 8.38 -16.67
C GLN A 150 15.60 8.83 -15.54
N VAL A 151 15.59 10.13 -15.26
CA VAL A 151 14.66 10.72 -14.29
C VAL A 151 13.22 10.47 -14.77
N GLN A 152 12.41 9.84 -13.93
CA GLN A 152 11.00 9.61 -14.23
C GLN A 152 10.17 10.85 -13.88
N ASP A 153 9.02 11.03 -14.51
CA ASP A 153 8.07 12.07 -14.10
C ASP A 153 7.44 11.66 -12.76
N LEU A 154 7.86 12.37 -11.71
CA LEU A 154 7.48 12.06 -10.33
C LEU A 154 6.39 13.02 -9.89
N THR A 155 5.28 12.45 -9.44
CA THR A 155 4.09 13.20 -9.04
C THR A 155 3.72 12.90 -7.60
N ILE A 156 3.21 13.92 -6.92
CA ILE A 156 2.62 13.83 -5.59
C ILE A 156 1.12 13.97 -5.75
N TYR A 157 0.38 12.95 -5.31
CA TYR A 157 -1.08 12.98 -5.35
C TYR A 157 -1.63 13.02 -3.93
N ASN A 158 -2.48 14.01 -3.66
CA ASN A 158 -3.24 14.15 -2.42
C ASN A 158 -4.76 14.08 -2.69
N HIS A 159 -5.15 13.46 -3.81
CA HIS A 159 -6.55 13.29 -4.17
C HIS A 159 -7.16 12.15 -3.35
N GLU A 160 -8.33 12.39 -2.75
CA GLU A 160 -8.99 11.44 -1.83
C GLU A 160 -9.17 10.05 -2.45
N GLY A 161 -9.64 9.98 -3.69
CA GLY A 161 -9.81 8.70 -4.41
C GLY A 161 -8.50 7.94 -4.62
N ARG A 162 -7.35 8.65 -4.74
CA ARG A 162 -6.05 8.00 -4.84
C ARG A 162 -5.59 7.46 -3.49
N LEU A 163 -5.75 8.23 -2.43
CA LEU A 163 -5.45 7.79 -1.07
C LEU A 163 -6.26 6.54 -0.72
N ALA A 164 -7.56 6.55 -1.01
CA ALA A 164 -8.45 5.39 -0.86
C ALA A 164 -7.98 4.20 -1.70
N SER A 165 -7.62 4.41 -2.98
CA SER A 165 -7.10 3.34 -3.85
C SER A 165 -5.82 2.71 -3.29
N THR A 166 -4.91 3.49 -2.71
CA THR A 166 -3.69 2.90 -2.10
C THR A 166 -4.00 2.03 -0.88
N LEU A 167 -5.01 2.40 -0.07
CA LEU A 167 -5.48 1.57 1.05
C LEU A 167 -6.16 0.29 0.54
N ALA A 168 -7.04 0.41 -0.46
CA ALA A 168 -7.70 -0.74 -1.08
C ALA A 168 -6.68 -1.75 -1.62
N ARG A 169 -5.61 -1.29 -2.26
CA ARG A 169 -4.53 -2.15 -2.78
C ARG A 169 -3.76 -2.90 -1.71
N VAL A 170 -3.57 -2.30 -0.53
CA VAL A 170 -2.96 -2.99 0.63
C VAL A 170 -3.87 -4.14 1.06
N PHE A 171 -5.17 -3.89 1.14
CA PHE A 171 -6.16 -4.89 1.49
C PHE A 171 -6.29 -5.99 0.40
N GLU A 172 -6.37 -5.63 -0.87
CA GLU A 172 -6.32 -6.60 -1.98
C GLU A 172 -5.08 -7.50 -1.93
N ARG A 173 -3.95 -6.97 -1.44
CA ARG A 173 -2.74 -7.76 -1.28
C ARG A 173 -2.87 -8.80 -0.16
N THR A 174 -3.57 -8.51 0.93
CA THR A 174 -3.84 -9.47 2.00
C THR A 174 -4.87 -10.52 1.59
N GLN A 175 -5.89 -10.12 0.81
CA GLN A 175 -6.92 -11.03 0.29
C GLN A 175 -6.36 -12.11 -0.68
N LYS A 176 -5.14 -11.93 -1.19
CA LYS A 176 -4.42 -12.97 -1.96
C LYS A 176 -3.81 -14.06 -1.09
N ILE A 177 -3.87 -13.94 0.23
CA ILE A 177 -3.37 -14.92 1.19
C ILE A 177 -4.57 -15.75 1.68
N THR A 178 -4.68 -16.96 1.15
CA THR A 178 -5.72 -17.94 1.45
C THR A 178 -5.18 -19.04 2.38
N ARG A 179 -6.05 -19.93 2.87
CA ARG A 179 -5.64 -21.12 3.66
C ARG A 179 -4.65 -22.04 2.94
N GLU A 180 -4.71 -22.09 1.62
CA GLU A 180 -3.83 -22.90 0.76
C GLU A 180 -2.51 -22.16 0.45
N SER A 181 -2.35 -20.91 0.90
CA SER A 181 -1.16 -20.13 0.60
C SER A 181 0.06 -20.68 1.33
N HIS A 182 1.15 -20.84 0.59
CA HIS A 182 2.47 -21.18 1.10
C HIS A 182 3.19 -19.97 1.71
N THR A 183 2.50 -19.25 2.60
CA THR A 183 2.92 -17.97 3.17
C THR A 183 3.13 -18.08 4.67
N ARG A 184 4.20 -17.46 5.17
CA ARG A 184 4.47 -17.25 6.58
C ARG A 184 4.19 -15.80 6.96
N ILE A 185 3.49 -15.57 8.07
CA ILE A 185 3.38 -14.24 8.68
C ILE A 185 4.47 -14.10 9.74
N ASN A 186 5.47 -13.28 9.45
CA ASN A 186 6.67 -13.14 10.28
C ASN A 186 6.53 -12.03 11.34
N TYR A 187 5.71 -11.02 11.05
CA TYR A 187 5.42 -9.90 11.95
C TYR A 187 4.09 -9.24 11.58
N LYS A 188 3.35 -8.78 12.59
CA LYS A 188 2.09 -8.05 12.45
C LYS A 188 2.03 -6.92 13.47
N SER A 189 1.69 -5.73 13.02
CA SER A 189 1.27 -4.58 13.85
C SER A 189 -0.14 -4.14 13.44
N ARG A 190 -0.59 -2.97 13.91
CA ARG A 190 -1.89 -2.40 13.52
C ARG A 190 -1.96 -1.99 12.05
N ASN A 191 -0.83 -1.66 11.42
CA ASN A 191 -0.76 -1.12 10.06
C ASN A 191 0.38 -1.73 9.21
N THR A 192 1.05 -2.78 9.70
CA THR A 192 2.13 -3.46 8.96
C THR A 192 2.00 -4.96 9.09
N LEU A 193 2.03 -5.66 7.96
CA LEU A 193 2.11 -7.11 7.85
C LEU A 193 3.38 -7.48 7.08
N LEU A 194 4.28 -8.25 7.68
CA LEU A 194 5.49 -8.75 7.04
C LEU A 194 5.37 -10.26 6.81
N VAL A 195 5.48 -10.67 5.55
CA VAL A 195 5.27 -12.05 5.11
C VAL A 195 6.45 -12.56 4.30
N SER A 196 6.58 -13.88 4.20
CA SER A 196 7.55 -14.55 3.32
C SER A 196 6.95 -15.85 2.81
N SER A 197 7.52 -16.45 1.76
CA SER A 197 7.17 -17.82 1.37
C SER A 197 7.66 -18.84 2.40
N LYS A 198 6.95 -19.96 2.52
CA LYS A 198 7.37 -21.17 3.25
C LYS A 198 6.96 -22.42 2.46
N ARG A 199 7.42 -23.61 2.88
CA ARG A 199 7.11 -24.87 2.16
C ARG A 199 5.69 -25.39 2.41
N ASN A 200 5.21 -25.27 3.63
CA ASN A 200 3.89 -25.78 4.02
C ASN A 200 2.83 -24.69 3.83
N GLU A 201 1.56 -25.07 3.84
CA GLU A 201 0.45 -24.13 3.86
C GLU A 201 0.45 -23.27 5.13
N ILE A 202 -0.18 -22.11 5.06
CA ILE A 202 -0.29 -21.15 6.15
C ILE A 202 -1.00 -21.79 7.36
N GLU A 203 -0.47 -21.57 8.56
CA GLU A 203 -1.03 -22.18 9.76
C GLU A 203 -2.24 -21.38 10.27
N GLU A 204 -3.17 -22.03 10.96
CA GLU A 204 -4.35 -21.34 11.50
C GLU A 204 -4.00 -20.18 12.46
N ARG A 205 -2.90 -20.30 13.22
CA ARG A 205 -2.42 -19.17 14.05
C ARG A 205 -2.01 -17.95 13.21
N GLU A 206 -1.49 -18.17 12.00
CA GLU A 206 -1.10 -17.11 11.09
C GLU A 206 -2.34 -16.53 10.40
N MET A 207 -3.29 -17.39 9.98
CA MET A 207 -4.59 -16.92 9.49
C MET A 207 -5.30 -16.00 10.48
N ARG A 208 -5.24 -16.30 11.80
CA ARG A 208 -5.76 -15.37 12.82
C ARG A 208 -5.06 -14.01 12.80
N LEU A 209 -3.74 -13.96 12.65
CA LEU A 209 -3.00 -12.69 12.55
C LEU A 209 -3.39 -11.89 11.30
N LEU A 210 -3.67 -12.57 10.18
CA LEU A 210 -4.17 -11.96 8.94
C LEU A 210 -5.56 -11.34 9.17
N VAL A 211 -6.50 -12.12 9.72
CA VAL A 211 -7.86 -11.63 10.02
C VAL A 211 -7.83 -10.44 10.97
N GLU A 212 -7.00 -10.48 12.01
CA GLU A 212 -6.84 -9.33 12.92
C GLU A 212 -6.19 -8.09 12.27
N PHE A 213 -5.44 -8.26 11.19
CA PHE A 213 -4.92 -7.12 10.41
C PHE A 213 -6.02 -6.55 9.51
N GLU A 214 -6.80 -7.44 8.88
CA GLU A 214 -7.87 -7.09 7.94
C GLU A 214 -9.13 -6.54 8.62
N SER A 215 -9.33 -6.80 9.92
CA SER A 215 -10.51 -6.35 10.67
C SER A 215 -10.76 -4.83 10.60
N ALA A 216 -9.68 -4.04 10.45
CA ALA A 216 -9.79 -2.60 10.25
C ALA A 216 -10.48 -2.25 8.92
N PHE A 217 -10.23 -3.01 7.85
CA PHE A 217 -10.79 -2.80 6.52
C PHE A 217 -12.23 -3.28 6.40
N TYR A 218 -12.55 -4.47 6.94
CA TYR A 218 -13.90 -5.03 6.89
C TYR A 218 -14.96 -4.12 7.52
N ASN A 219 -14.58 -3.43 8.60
CA ASN A 219 -15.50 -2.59 9.38
C ASN A 219 -15.22 -1.10 9.27
N LEU A 220 -14.21 -0.68 8.50
CA LEU A 220 -13.66 0.69 8.49
C LEU A 220 -13.43 1.24 9.92
N SER A 221 -12.78 0.42 10.75
CA SER A 221 -12.64 0.63 12.19
C SER A 221 -11.17 0.82 12.62
N GLY A 222 -10.95 1.11 13.90
CA GLY A 222 -9.61 1.23 14.47
C GLY A 222 -8.85 2.41 13.86
N LEU A 223 -7.73 2.14 13.17
CA LEU A 223 -6.99 3.21 12.50
C LEU A 223 -7.77 3.82 11.33
N LEU A 224 -8.62 3.05 10.64
CA LEU A 224 -9.39 3.51 9.48
C LEU A 224 -10.66 4.27 9.88
N GLU A 225 -11.06 4.22 11.15
CA GLU A 225 -12.18 5.02 11.65
C GLU A 225 -11.93 6.52 11.53
N LYS A 226 -10.67 6.93 11.66
CA LYS A 226 -10.19 8.32 11.58
C LYS A 226 -10.10 8.87 10.15
N LEU A 227 -10.46 8.08 9.13
CA LEU A 227 -10.45 8.54 7.75
C LEU A 227 -11.42 9.73 7.56
N PRO A 228 -11.01 10.80 6.85
CA PRO A 228 -11.94 11.80 6.34
C PRO A 228 -13.06 11.15 5.51
N GLU A 229 -14.26 11.72 5.59
CA GLU A 229 -15.48 11.12 5.03
C GLU A 229 -15.36 10.80 3.54
N GLY A 230 -14.78 11.70 2.74
CA GLY A 230 -14.58 11.47 1.30
C GLY A 230 -13.64 10.31 0.99
N ILE A 231 -12.54 10.16 1.74
CA ILE A 231 -11.64 9.01 1.60
C ILE A 231 -12.33 7.72 2.08
N LYS A 232 -13.08 7.79 3.19
CA LYS A 232 -13.79 6.64 3.77
C LYS A 232 -14.83 6.09 2.79
N ARG A 233 -15.63 6.94 2.16
CA ARG A 233 -16.60 6.55 1.12
C ARG A 233 -15.93 5.95 -0.11
N ASN A 234 -14.89 6.59 -0.62
CA ASN A 234 -14.12 6.04 -1.74
C ASN A 234 -13.52 4.67 -1.42
N LEU A 235 -12.99 4.48 -0.20
CA LEU A 235 -12.46 3.19 0.21
C LEU A 235 -13.56 2.13 0.32
N CYS A 236 -14.69 2.47 0.97
CA CYS A 236 -15.87 1.61 1.05
C CYS A 236 -16.30 1.12 -0.33
N TYR A 237 -16.49 2.06 -1.28
CA TYR A 237 -16.86 1.76 -2.65
C TYR A 237 -15.90 0.76 -3.33
N LEU A 238 -14.60 0.87 -3.08
CA LEU A 238 -13.59 -0.02 -3.67
C LEU A 238 -13.56 -1.44 -3.06
N ILE A 239 -14.08 -1.63 -1.86
CA ILE A 239 -13.97 -2.90 -1.12
C ILE A 239 -15.31 -3.52 -0.73
N LYS A 240 -16.43 -2.88 -1.08
CA LYS A 240 -17.78 -3.29 -0.67
C LYS A 240 -18.20 -4.68 -1.17
N ASP A 241 -17.68 -5.11 -2.31
CA ASP A 241 -18.02 -6.42 -2.91
C ASP A 241 -17.25 -7.60 -2.27
N ARG A 242 -16.46 -7.35 -1.23
CA ARG A 242 -15.75 -8.40 -0.49
C ARG A 242 -16.69 -9.02 0.54
N GLU A 243 -16.75 -10.35 0.57
CA GLU A 243 -17.73 -11.16 1.33
C GLU A 243 -17.89 -10.74 2.80
N ASP A 244 -16.78 -10.34 3.43
CA ASP A 244 -16.74 -9.97 4.85
C ASP A 244 -16.84 -8.46 5.12
N HIS A 245 -16.97 -7.62 4.08
CA HIS A 245 -17.08 -6.17 4.26
C HIS A 245 -18.47 -5.78 4.79
N LYS A 246 -18.51 -5.24 6.00
CA LYS A 246 -19.74 -4.97 6.76
C LYS A 246 -19.65 -3.62 7.48
N CYS A 247 -19.23 -2.59 6.78
CA CYS A 247 -19.15 -1.26 7.37
C CYS A 247 -20.51 -0.54 7.37
N GLN A 248 -20.64 0.50 8.20
CA GLN A 248 -21.87 1.27 8.34
C GLN A 248 -22.33 1.95 7.03
N LEU A 249 -21.39 2.30 6.13
CA LEU A 249 -21.71 2.97 4.87
C LEU A 249 -22.46 2.03 3.90
N CYS A 250 -22.09 0.74 3.84
CA CYS A 250 -22.81 -0.24 3.02
C CYS A 250 -24.25 -0.46 3.49
N VAL A 251 -24.50 -0.37 4.80
CA VAL A 251 -25.85 -0.51 5.36
C VAL A 251 -26.73 0.67 4.96
N SER A 252 -26.16 1.88 4.92
CA SER A 252 -26.88 3.09 4.51
C SER A 252 -27.22 3.11 3.01
N GLU A 253 -26.30 2.68 2.13
CA GLU A 253 -26.56 2.61 0.67
C GLU A 253 -27.75 1.68 0.32
N LEU A 254 -27.87 0.54 1.01
CA LEU A 254 -29.00 -0.38 0.83
C LEU A 254 -30.35 0.23 1.27
N SER A 255 -30.34 1.14 2.24
CA SER A 255 -31.55 1.83 2.70
C SER A 255 -31.99 2.93 1.72
N GLU A 256 -31.06 3.64 1.10
CA GLU A 256 -31.36 4.70 0.12
C GLU A 256 -31.85 4.13 -1.22
N GLU A 257 -31.28 3.02 -1.70
CA GLU A 257 -31.79 2.32 -2.89
C GLU A 257 -33.21 1.76 -2.70
N SER A 258 -33.58 1.39 -1.47
CA SER A 258 -34.92 0.91 -1.14
C SER A 258 -35.96 2.04 -1.10
N ASN A 259 -35.57 3.25 -0.69
CA ASN A 259 -36.48 4.41 -0.59
C ASN A 259 -36.85 5.01 -1.96
N ASN A 260 -35.96 4.90 -2.95
CA ASN A 260 -36.21 5.40 -4.31
C ASN A 260 -37.12 4.50 -5.17
N LYS A 261 -37.52 3.31 -4.68
CA LYS A 261 -38.45 2.40 -5.39
C LYS A 261 -39.92 2.57 -5.01
N THR A 262 -40.26 3.44 -4.04
CA THR A 262 -41.61 3.54 -3.48
C THR A 262 -42.37 4.84 -3.78
N GLU A 263 -41.83 5.72 -4.63
CA GLU A 263 -42.53 6.91 -5.13
C GLU A 263 -42.59 6.93 -6.66
N SER A 264 -43.30 5.97 -7.26
CA SER A 264 -43.92 6.21 -8.56
C SER A 264 -45.12 5.30 -8.73
N THR A 265 -46.24 5.74 -8.18
CA THR A 265 -47.55 5.18 -8.54
C THR A 265 -48.56 6.32 -8.53
N HIS A 266 -48.66 7.04 -9.65
CA HIS A 266 -49.96 7.51 -10.08
C HIS A 266 -50.02 7.67 -11.61
N MET A 267 -50.93 6.92 -12.20
CA MET A 267 -51.29 6.91 -13.61
C MET A 267 -52.06 8.16 -14.00
N ILE A 268 -51.78 8.70 -15.19
CA ILE A 268 -52.80 9.26 -16.07
C ILE A 268 -52.52 8.70 -17.48
N LYS A 269 -53.52 7.98 -18.01
CA LYS A 269 -53.60 7.54 -19.41
C LYS A 269 -54.06 8.72 -20.26
N GLU A 270 -53.54 8.85 -21.48
CA GLU A 270 -54.32 9.14 -22.69
C GLU A 270 -53.47 8.96 -23.96
N GLU A 271 -54.16 8.77 -25.07
CA GLU A 271 -53.88 7.88 -26.20
C GLU A 271 -53.01 8.42 -27.35
N ASP A 272 -52.49 7.46 -28.11
CA ASP A 272 -52.25 7.39 -29.57
C ASP A 272 -51.62 8.56 -30.35
N ASN A 273 -50.55 8.26 -31.09
CA ASN A 273 -50.62 8.17 -32.57
C ASN A 273 -49.30 7.68 -33.21
N ALA A 274 -49.50 7.00 -34.34
CA ALA A 274 -48.56 6.20 -35.13
C ALA A 274 -47.34 6.95 -35.73
N SER A 275 -46.26 6.20 -35.98
CA SER A 275 -45.52 6.23 -37.26
C SER A 275 -44.47 5.12 -37.32
N GLU A 276 -44.36 4.54 -38.51
CA GLU A 276 -43.61 3.37 -38.96
C GLU A 276 -42.08 3.51 -38.88
N GLY A 277 -41.38 2.37 -38.91
CA GLY A 277 -40.22 2.24 -39.79
C GLY A 277 -38.95 1.59 -39.23
N HIS A 278 -38.68 0.37 -39.70
CA HIS A 278 -37.37 -0.20 -40.06
C HIS A 278 -36.50 -0.99 -39.04
N MET A 279 -36.72 -2.31 -39.11
CA MET A 279 -35.76 -3.44 -39.24
C MET A 279 -34.24 -3.28 -39.02
N MET A 280 -33.75 -4.18 -38.17
CA MET A 280 -32.58 -5.08 -38.27
C MET A 280 -31.16 -4.48 -38.37
N LYS A 281 -30.30 -4.80 -37.39
CA LYS A 281 -29.43 -5.99 -37.42
C LYS A 281 -28.71 -6.22 -36.08
N GLU A 282 -28.78 -7.47 -35.63
CA GLU A 282 -27.85 -8.08 -34.67
C GLU A 282 -26.47 -8.20 -35.31
N GLU A 283 -25.41 -7.99 -34.53
CA GLU A 283 -24.14 -8.70 -34.72
C GLU A 283 -23.46 -8.90 -33.37
N ASP A 284 -23.38 -10.17 -33.02
CA ASP A 284 -22.77 -10.77 -31.83
C ASP A 284 -21.28 -11.03 -32.16
N SER A 285 -20.35 -10.67 -31.27
CA SER A 285 -19.00 -11.24 -31.32
C SER A 285 -18.32 -11.25 -29.95
N THR A 286 -18.40 -12.42 -29.33
CA THR A 286 -17.49 -12.92 -28.31
C THR A 286 -16.07 -13.02 -28.86
N SER A 287 -15.06 -12.55 -28.10
CA SER A 287 -13.72 -13.15 -28.15
C SER A 287 -13.02 -13.08 -26.80
N GLU A 288 -12.96 -14.24 -26.14
CA GLU A 288 -11.98 -14.59 -25.12
C GLU A 288 -10.61 -14.76 -25.80
N ALA A 289 -9.53 -14.27 -25.17
CA ALA A 289 -8.18 -14.74 -25.45
C ALA A 289 -7.31 -14.73 -24.20
N SER A 290 -6.88 -15.95 -23.87
CA SER A 290 -6.22 -16.45 -22.67
C SER A 290 -4.85 -15.86 -22.33
N LEU A 291 -4.59 -15.82 -21.03
CA LEU A 291 -3.27 -15.62 -20.40
C LEU A 291 -2.42 -16.89 -20.53
N ASN A 292 -1.20 -16.77 -21.05
CA ASN A 292 -0.17 -17.82 -20.98
C ASN A 292 0.79 -17.52 -19.83
N ILE A 293 0.88 -18.45 -18.88
CA ILE A 293 1.91 -18.54 -17.84
C ILE A 293 2.84 -19.69 -18.24
N ILE A 294 4.14 -19.42 -18.37
CA ILE A 294 5.17 -20.45 -18.55
C ILE A 294 5.86 -20.70 -17.20
N ALA A 295 6.08 -21.99 -16.95
CA ALA A 295 6.66 -22.62 -15.77
C ALA A 295 8.15 -22.30 -15.54
#